data_AF-A0AAD8EYU5-F1
#
_entry.id   AF-A0AAD8EYU5-F1
#
_cell.length_a   1.000
_cell.length_b   1.000
_cell.length_c   1.000
_cell.angle_alpha   90.00
_cell.angle_beta   90.00
_cell.angle_gamma   90.00
#
_symmetry.space_group_name_H-M   'P 1'
#
loop_
_entity.id
_entity.type
_entity.pdbx_description
1 polymer ?
#
loop_
_entity_poly.entity_id
_entity_poly.type
_entity_poly.pdbx_seq_one_letter_code
_entity_poly.pdbx_strand_id
1 'polypeptide(L)'
;PSPVRDLRLQAYGVAYVLLNWKHPIHPNGVVLGYDIAYQQVSGQQLGPIRPLLPHISNPSTLGARITGLQAAHRYRFIVWARTKQGRGEPNFIDMMTAKGQ
;
A
#
# COMPACT_ATOMS: atom_id res chain seq x y z
N PRO A 1 -1.00 5.67 -14.99
CA PRO A 1 -2.27 5.33 -14.31
C PRO A 1 -2.64 6.39 -13.28
N SER A 2 -3.93 6.69 -13.14
CA SER A 2 -4.47 7.39 -11.96
C SER A 2 -4.33 6.53 -10.68
N PRO A 3 -4.54 7.10 -9.48
CA PRO A 3 -4.43 6.36 -8.22
C PRO A 3 -5.42 5.21 -8.12
N VAL A 4 -5.07 4.18 -7.34
CA VAL A 4 -6.04 3.12 -6.98
C VAL A 4 -7.20 3.72 -6.22
N ARG A 5 -8.40 3.20 -6.46
CA ARG A 5 -9.61 3.70 -5.80
C ARG A 5 -9.83 2.99 -4.49
N ASP A 6 -10.55 3.64 -3.58
CA ASP A 6 -11.12 2.99 -2.38
C ASP A 6 -10.04 2.21 -1.59
N LEU A 7 -8.83 2.79 -1.51
CA LEU A 7 -7.73 2.23 -0.73
C LEU A 7 -8.11 2.32 0.74
N ARG A 8 -8.26 1.17 1.38
CA ARG A 8 -8.70 1.07 2.76
C ARG A 8 -7.99 -0.03 3.51
N LEU A 9 -8.04 0.10 4.82
CA LEU A 9 -7.66 -0.94 5.74
C LEU A 9 -8.77 -1.98 5.83
N GLN A 10 -8.46 -3.24 5.54
CA GLN A 10 -9.39 -4.36 5.75
C GLN A 10 -9.25 -4.95 7.16
N ALA A 11 -8.02 -5.13 7.63
CA ALA A 11 -7.70 -5.62 8.97
C ALA A 11 -6.29 -5.22 9.36
N TYR A 12 -5.99 -5.23 10.66
CA TYR A 12 -4.64 -4.96 11.18
C TYR A 12 -4.41 -5.63 12.52
N GLY A 13 -3.14 -5.82 12.85
CA GLY A 13 -2.71 -6.32 14.15
C GLY A 13 -1.45 -5.62 14.63
N VAL A 14 -0.76 -6.26 15.57
CA VAL A 14 0.46 -5.72 16.20
C VAL A 14 1.63 -5.63 15.22
N ALA A 15 1.71 -6.54 14.25
CA ALA A 15 2.83 -6.63 13.32
C ALA A 15 2.42 -6.80 11.85
N TYR A 16 1.13 -6.62 11.54
CA TYR A 16 0.64 -6.77 10.18
C TYR A 16 -0.51 -5.81 9.86
N VAL A 17 -0.68 -5.54 8.58
CA VAL A 17 -1.77 -4.76 7.98
C VAL A 17 -2.26 -5.48 6.74
N LEU A 18 -3.58 -5.54 6.56
CA LEU A 18 -4.24 -6.05 5.36
C LEU A 18 -4.94 -4.89 4.65
N LEU A 19 -4.50 -4.60 3.44
CA LEU A 19 -5.05 -3.55 2.58
C LEU A 19 -5.99 -4.14 1.54
N ASN A 20 -7.00 -3.36 1.16
CA ASN A 20 -7.82 -3.61 0.00
C ASN A 20 -8.01 -2.31 -0.80
N TRP A 21 -8.08 -2.41 -2.12
CA TRP A 21 -8.36 -1.29 -3.02
C TRP A 21 -9.23 -1.73 -4.21
N LYS A 22 -9.49 -0.82 -5.14
CA LYS A 22 -10.15 -1.05 -6.42
C LYS A 22 -9.27 -0.53 -7.56
N HIS A 23 -9.54 -0.99 -8.78
CA HIS A 23 -8.85 -0.52 -9.98
C HIS A 23 -8.93 1.02 -10.12
N PRO A 24 -7.88 1.66 -10.67
CA PRO A 24 -7.89 3.08 -10.98
C PRO A 24 -9.01 3.42 -11.98
N ILE A 25 -9.56 4.64 -11.91
CA ILE A 25 -10.62 5.08 -12.84
C ILE A 25 -10.08 5.29 -14.25
N HIS A 26 -8.89 5.89 -14.35
CA HIS A 26 -8.17 6.11 -15.60
C HIS A 26 -6.88 5.31 -15.57
N PRO A 27 -6.85 4.08 -16.10
CA PRO A 27 -5.64 3.27 -16.09
C PRO A 27 -4.58 3.82 -17.07
N ASN A 28 -4.99 4.58 -18.10
CA ASN A 28 -4.12 5.15 -19.14
C ASN A 28 -3.20 4.07 -19.76
N GLY A 29 -3.80 2.93 -20.13
CA GLY A 29 -3.12 1.71 -20.57
C GLY A 29 -3.70 0.47 -19.89
N VAL A 30 -3.04 -0.69 -20.06
CA VAL A 30 -3.42 -1.95 -19.39
C VAL A 30 -2.68 -2.06 -18.06
N VAL A 31 -3.43 -2.17 -16.96
CA VAL A 31 -2.85 -2.42 -15.63
C VAL A 31 -2.24 -3.83 -15.62
N LEU A 32 -0.95 -3.90 -15.32
CA LEU A 32 -0.18 -5.14 -15.22
C LEU A 32 -0.04 -5.62 -13.78
N GLY A 33 -0.43 -4.79 -12.81
CA GLY A 33 -0.33 -5.13 -11.39
C GLY A 33 -0.17 -3.92 -10.50
N TYR A 34 0.28 -4.17 -9.27
CA TYR A 34 0.38 -3.16 -8.22
C TYR A 34 1.73 -3.22 -7.51
N ASP A 35 2.28 -2.05 -7.26
CA ASP A 35 3.47 -1.89 -6.44
C ASP A 35 3.04 -1.26 -5.12
N ILE A 36 3.62 -1.74 -4.03
CA ILE A 36 3.27 -1.33 -2.68
C ILE A 36 4.55 -0.96 -1.96
N ALA A 37 4.49 0.09 -1.15
CA ALA A 37 5.57 0.43 -0.23
C ALA A 37 4.98 0.93 1.09
N TYR A 38 5.80 0.92 2.13
CA TYR A 38 5.43 1.45 3.43
C TYR A 38 6.60 2.18 4.08
N GLN A 39 6.29 3.16 4.92
CA GLN A 39 7.28 3.91 5.69
C GLN A 39 6.72 4.26 7.06
N GLN A 40 7.60 4.34 8.07
CA GLN A 40 7.21 4.82 9.38
C GLN A 40 6.95 6.33 9.35
N VAL A 41 6.02 6.77 10.19
CA VAL A 41 5.67 8.17 10.36
C VAL A 41 5.86 8.54 11.83
N SER A 42 6.77 9.48 12.10
CA SER A 42 7.11 9.96 13.44
C SER A 42 6.81 11.45 13.52
N GLY A 43 5.64 11.81 14.05
CA GLY A 43 5.16 13.19 14.02
C GLY A 43 4.94 13.67 12.58
N GLN A 44 5.67 14.70 12.14
CA GLN A 44 5.66 15.20 10.77
C GLN A 44 6.75 14.58 9.88
N GLN A 45 7.64 13.75 10.45
CA GLN A 45 8.76 13.15 9.72
C GLN A 45 8.35 11.82 9.09
N LEU A 46 8.74 11.65 7.83
CA LEU A 46 8.62 10.40 7.08
C LEU A 46 9.95 9.66 7.15
N GLY A 47 9.90 8.40 7.60
CA GLY A 47 11.05 7.49 7.57
C GLY A 47 11.34 6.98 6.15
N PRO A 48 12.30 6.05 6.01
CA PRO A 48 12.65 5.49 4.71
C PRO A 48 11.50 4.67 4.10
N ILE A 49 11.29 4.83 2.79
CA ILE A 49 10.35 4.03 2.00
C ILE A 49 10.88 2.60 1.85
N ARG A 50 10.08 1.62 2.26
CA ARG A 50 10.35 0.20 2.12
C ARG A 50 9.40 -0.43 1.09
N PRO A 51 9.88 -0.90 -0.07
CA PRO A 51 9.02 -1.58 -1.04
C PRO A 51 8.58 -2.95 -0.50
N LEU A 52 7.35 -3.34 -0.81
CA LEU A 52 6.88 -4.70 -0.63
C LEU A 52 7.24 -5.51 -1.88
N LEU A 53 8.01 -6.58 -1.66
CA LEU A 53 8.45 -7.50 -2.70
C LEU A 53 7.94 -8.93 -2.40
N PRO A 54 7.60 -9.73 -3.42
CA PRO A 54 7.58 -9.36 -4.84
C PRO A 54 6.44 -8.38 -5.18
N HIS A 55 6.58 -7.66 -6.29
CA HIS A 55 5.49 -6.84 -6.81
C HIS A 55 4.32 -7.72 -7.25
N ILE A 56 3.10 -7.21 -7.10
CA ILE A 56 1.90 -7.90 -7.56
C ILE A 56 1.87 -7.77 -9.09
N SER A 57 1.95 -8.89 -9.80
CA SER A 57 1.90 -8.95 -11.28
C SER A 57 0.57 -9.47 -11.82
N ASN A 58 -0.37 -9.86 -10.94
CA ASN A 58 -1.73 -10.15 -11.33
C ASN A 58 -2.60 -8.90 -11.10
N PRO A 59 -3.13 -8.25 -12.14
CA PRO A 59 -3.96 -7.06 -11.99
C PRO A 59 -5.29 -7.33 -11.28
N SER A 60 -5.75 -8.58 -11.18
CA SER A 60 -6.97 -8.93 -10.43
C SER A 60 -6.73 -9.01 -8.92
N THR A 61 -5.48 -9.00 -8.45
CA THR A 61 -5.17 -8.98 -7.02
C THR A 61 -5.32 -7.54 -6.49
N LEU A 62 -6.40 -7.30 -5.76
CA LEU A 62 -6.82 -5.99 -5.25
C LEU A 62 -6.63 -5.81 -3.73
N GLY A 63 -5.72 -6.58 -3.16
CA GLY A 63 -5.38 -6.52 -1.74
C GLY A 63 -3.98 -7.05 -1.47
N ALA A 64 -3.42 -6.68 -0.33
CA ALA A 64 -2.11 -7.14 0.10
C ALA A 64 -1.99 -7.20 1.61
N ARG A 65 -1.23 -8.19 2.09
CA ARG A 65 -0.84 -8.30 3.49
C ARG A 65 0.60 -7.83 3.65
N ILE A 66 0.81 -6.83 4.50
CA ILE A 66 2.12 -6.33 4.90
C ILE A 66 2.41 -6.85 6.31
N THR A 67 3.57 -7.45 6.51
CA THR A 67 3.99 -8.07 7.78
C THR A 67 5.35 -7.52 8.23
N GLY A 68 5.75 -7.83 9.47
CA GLY A 68 7.04 -7.37 10.02
C GLY A 68 7.01 -5.91 10.47
N LEU A 69 5.82 -5.37 10.75
CA LEU A 69 5.64 -4.03 11.27
C LEU A 69 5.90 -4.00 12.78
N GLN A 70 6.28 -2.85 13.32
CA GLN A 70 6.40 -2.64 14.76
C GLN A 70 5.05 -2.29 15.36
N ALA A 71 4.75 -2.84 16.54
CA ALA A 71 3.50 -2.57 17.28
C ALA A 71 3.44 -1.12 17.77
N ALA A 72 2.24 -0.54 17.85
CA ALA A 72 2.03 0.84 18.27
C ALA A 72 2.88 1.89 17.53
N HIS A 73 3.13 1.69 16.23
CA HIS A 73 3.83 2.65 15.38
C HIS A 73 2.91 3.12 14.25
N ARG A 74 3.05 4.40 13.86
CA ARG A 74 2.36 4.95 12.70
C ARG A 74 3.13 4.63 11.43
N TYR A 75 2.39 4.24 10.40
CA TYR A 75 2.89 3.92 9.08
C TYR A 75 2.04 4.59 8.02
N ARG A 76 2.71 4.98 6.92
CA ARG A 76 2.06 5.29 5.64
C ARG A 76 2.22 4.09 4.72
N PHE A 77 1.11 3.57 4.20
CA PHE A 77 1.10 2.54 3.17
C PHE A 77 0.72 3.17 1.83
N ILE A 78 1.52 2.92 0.81
CA ILE A 78 1.41 3.56 -0.50
C ILE A 78 1.20 2.46 -1.54
N VAL A 79 0.22 2.66 -2.42
CA VAL A 79 -0.12 1.72 -3.50
C VAL A 79 -0.13 2.47 -4.83
N TRP A 80 0.55 1.89 -5.82
CA TRP A 80 0.57 2.36 -7.20
C TRP A 80 -0.02 1.29 -8.12
N ALA A 81 -0.85 1.71 -9.07
CA ALA A 81 -1.15 0.88 -10.24
C ALA A 81 0.04 0.95 -11.23
N ARG A 82 0.43 -0.18 -11.81
CA ARG A 82 1.54 -0.26 -12.77
C ARG A 82 1.04 -0.69 -14.15
N THR A 83 1.57 -0.05 -15.19
CA THR A 83 1.35 -0.39 -16.61
C THR A 83 2.70 -0.66 -17.27
N LYS A 84 2.71 -0.91 -18.58
CA LYS A 84 3.95 -0.98 -19.37
C LYS A 84 4.83 0.28 -19.26
N GLN A 85 4.22 1.45 -19.05
CA GLN A 85 4.94 2.71 -18.87
C GLN A 85 5.54 2.89 -17.45
N GLY A 86 5.27 1.96 -16.53
CA GLY A 86 5.72 2.02 -15.13
C GLY A 86 4.61 2.34 -14.14
N ARG A 87 5.00 2.83 -12.96
CA ARG A 87 4.10 3.22 -11.86
C ARG A 87 3.29 4.45 -12.24
N GLY A 88 2.01 4.45 -11.89
CA GLY A 88 1.14 5.62 -11.97
C GLY A 88 1.27 6.55 -10.78
N GLU A 89 0.21 7.30 -10.52
CA GLU A 89 0.08 8.12 -9.32
C GLU A 89 -0.21 7.25 -8.08
N PRO A 90 0.36 7.60 -6.91
CA PRO A 90 0.08 6.88 -5.66
C PRO A 90 -1.30 7.18 -5.09
N ASN A 91 -1.85 6.19 -4.39
CA ASN A 91 -2.76 6.45 -3.27
C ASN A 91 -2.10 5.97 -1.97
N PHE A 92 -2.39 6.59 -0.83
CA PHE A 92 -1.84 6.17 0.45
C PHE A 92 -2.85 6.26 1.60
N ILE A 93 -2.62 5.47 2.63
CA ILE A 93 -3.32 5.58 3.91
C ILE A 93 -2.30 5.62 5.06
N ASP A 94 -2.61 6.42 6.07
CA ASP A 94 -1.83 6.51 7.30
C ASP A 94 -2.59 5.80 8.42
N MET A 95 -1.93 4.93 9.16
CA MET A 95 -2.55 4.23 10.28
C MET A 95 -1.54 3.80 11.34
N MET A 96 -2.03 3.43 12.51
CA MET A 96 -1.21 2.91 13.61
C MET A 96 -1.46 1.42 13.79
N THR A 97 -0.39 0.62 13.88
CA THR A 97 -0.50 -0.80 14.24
C THR A 97 -1.07 -0.97 15.65
N ALA A 98 -1.68 -2.13 15.91
CA ALA A 98 -2.27 -2.41 17.21
C ALA A 98 -1.19 -2.40 18.32
N LYS A 99 -1.60 -2.09 19.55
CA LYS A 99 -0.75 -2.25 20.73
C LYS A 99 -0.65 -3.75 21.06
N GLY A 100 0.54 -4.20 21.46
CA GLY A 100 0.68 -5.52 22.10
C GLY A 100 -0.17 -5.55 23.37
N GLN A 101 -0.70 -6.73 23.71
CA GLN A 101 -1.36 -6.95 25.00
C GLN A 101 -0.34 -6.86 26.14
#